data_AF-A0A0T9R619-F1
#
_entry.id   AF-A0A0T9R619-F1
#
_cell.length_a   1.000
_cell.length_b   1.000
_cell.length_c   1.000
_cell.angle_alpha   90.00
_cell.angle_beta   90.00
_cell.angle_gamma   90.00
#
_symmetry.space_group_name_H-M   'P 1'
#
loop_
_entity.id
_entity.type
_entity.pdbx_description
1 polymer ?
#
loop_
_entity_poly.entity_id
_entity_poly.type
_entity_poly.pdbx_seq_one_letter_code
_entity_poly.pdbx_strand_id
1 'polypeptide(L)'
;MSLVRHMDITSQHPWHVLLQAPLSPEQTAQALADDDPQWEYIDGQMVKLGSLAHATLNIDDIQQQAMALLSQKSKDFRLMVHLLRTLQHAGQPDELMLAMSLLTEYVQLFWTTAWPQNPLHKRRFAQQILKRFDSASSSFSQRANEAQRENVQGLLAHLAQVWHSSEPGLAKEVDALRTRYARPPERVIEAVAPDERLSSSTLAAAMAATPVSPSLAIDNTSDRAWRQTLLKMADLLSEQQPDSAIGFRLRRHAVWGALTAPPMAQSDGRTPLAAVSADRTADYLARLTNADLPLWHQVEQSLTLAPYWLDGHVLSAQIALRLGYDTVAQAIRDELSIFLARIPALKTLFFTDMTPFLSSESTAWLQQDVGHQGRSRTIEQDEIWQCYQQQGLEAALQMINRQPQQSEPRDRFYHQLLSAQLFEKAGLTALAQQHYHSLLLVGQQLQLSEWEPALIALLTEKQRQLKP
;
A
#
# COMPACT_ATOMS: atom_id res chain seq x y z
N MET A 1 -31.21 -35.48 -15.58
CA MET A 1 -30.34 -36.36 -14.75
C MET A 1 -28.98 -35.77 -14.38
N SER A 2 -28.49 -34.69 -15.03
CA SER A 2 -27.21 -34.04 -14.65
C SER A 2 -27.33 -33.00 -13.52
N LEU A 3 -28.51 -32.39 -13.34
CA LEU A 3 -28.76 -31.36 -12.31
C LEU A 3 -28.66 -31.90 -10.87
N VAL A 4 -29.15 -33.12 -10.62
CA VAL A 4 -29.09 -33.76 -9.29
C VAL A 4 -27.66 -34.06 -8.85
N ARG A 5 -26.76 -34.42 -9.79
CA ARG A 5 -25.38 -34.79 -9.47
C ARG A 5 -24.54 -33.65 -8.88
N HIS A 6 -24.82 -32.39 -9.21
CA HIS A 6 -24.00 -31.27 -8.73
C HIS A 6 -24.44 -30.70 -7.37
N MET A 7 -25.74 -30.80 -7.04
CA MET A 7 -26.21 -30.48 -5.69
C MET A 7 -25.69 -31.52 -4.68
N ASP A 8 -25.59 -32.79 -5.10
CA ASP A 8 -25.00 -33.87 -4.31
C ASP A 8 -23.53 -33.62 -3.96
N ILE A 9 -22.68 -33.19 -4.90
CA ILE A 9 -21.21 -33.08 -4.65
C ILE A 9 -20.86 -32.05 -3.56
N THR A 10 -21.55 -30.91 -3.51
CA THR A 10 -21.28 -29.87 -2.49
C THR A 10 -21.76 -30.32 -1.11
N SER A 11 -22.97 -30.89 -1.02
CA SER A 11 -23.50 -31.43 0.25
C SER A 11 -22.79 -32.70 0.75
N GLN A 12 -22.17 -33.47 -0.14
CA GLN A 12 -21.43 -34.70 0.19
C GLN A 12 -19.94 -34.45 0.44
N HIS A 13 -19.50 -33.19 0.42
CA HIS A 13 -18.10 -32.86 0.68
C HIS A 13 -17.68 -33.33 2.09
N PRO A 14 -16.54 -34.02 2.27
CA PRO A 14 -16.15 -34.62 3.54
C PRO A 14 -15.99 -33.61 4.69
N TRP A 15 -15.81 -32.33 4.36
CA TRP A 15 -15.69 -31.27 5.36
C TRP A 15 -16.98 -31.01 6.14
N HIS A 16 -18.15 -31.32 5.59
CA HIS A 16 -19.41 -31.24 6.34
C HIS A 16 -19.37 -32.20 7.55
N VAL A 17 -18.92 -33.44 7.33
CA VAL A 17 -18.77 -34.44 8.42
C VAL A 17 -17.72 -33.99 9.44
N LEU A 18 -16.59 -33.46 8.98
CA LEU A 18 -15.54 -32.95 9.88
C LEU A 18 -16.03 -31.73 10.69
N LEU A 19 -16.82 -30.85 10.09
CA LEU A 19 -17.36 -29.68 10.76
C LEU A 19 -18.36 -30.06 11.86
N GLN A 20 -19.12 -31.14 11.65
CA GLN A 20 -20.05 -31.72 12.62
C GLN A 20 -19.37 -32.54 13.72
N ALA A 21 -18.06 -32.77 13.65
CA ALA A 21 -17.35 -33.58 14.64
C ALA A 21 -17.61 -33.05 16.07
N PRO A 22 -18.00 -33.93 17.01
CA PRO A 22 -18.45 -33.52 18.34
C PRO A 22 -17.29 -32.98 19.16
N LEU A 23 -17.45 -31.77 19.69
CA LEU A 23 -16.54 -31.15 20.66
C LEU A 23 -17.28 -30.90 21.97
N SER A 24 -16.53 -30.79 23.07
CA SER A 24 -17.14 -30.41 24.35
C SER A 24 -17.76 -29.01 24.28
N PRO A 25 -18.75 -28.70 25.15
CA PRO A 25 -19.33 -27.37 25.22
C PRO A 25 -18.30 -26.26 25.45
N GLU A 26 -17.26 -26.55 26.25
CA GLU A 26 -16.15 -25.62 26.53
C GLU A 26 -15.32 -25.35 25.27
N GLN A 27 -14.89 -26.39 24.55
CA GLN A 27 -14.15 -26.26 23.29
C GLN A 27 -14.95 -25.52 22.20
N THR A 28 -16.27 -25.63 22.25
CA THR A 28 -17.15 -24.91 21.32
C THR A 28 -17.22 -23.43 21.68
N ALA A 29 -17.38 -23.10 22.97
CA ALA A 29 -17.66 -21.73 23.42
C ALA A 29 -16.43 -20.84 23.65
N GLN A 30 -15.24 -21.44 23.78
CA GLN A 30 -13.99 -20.72 24.05
C GLN A 30 -13.26 -20.31 22.77
N ALA A 31 -12.48 -19.23 22.88
CA ALA A 31 -11.57 -18.81 21.83
C ALA A 31 -10.45 -19.82 21.66
N LEU A 32 -9.97 -20.00 20.43
CA LEU A 32 -8.68 -20.63 20.22
C LEU A 32 -7.59 -19.66 20.74
N ALA A 33 -6.61 -20.18 21.46
CA ALA A 33 -5.52 -19.38 22.01
C ALA A 33 -4.69 -18.74 20.87
N ASP A 34 -4.34 -17.47 21.02
CA ASP A 34 -3.63 -16.72 19.97
C ASP A 34 -2.19 -17.23 19.76
N ASP A 35 -1.62 -17.92 20.74
CA ASP A 35 -0.31 -18.59 20.70
C ASP A 35 -0.40 -20.07 20.26
N ASP A 36 -1.57 -20.56 19.85
CA ASP A 36 -1.69 -21.88 19.26
C ASP A 36 -0.89 -21.95 17.93
N PRO A 37 0.03 -22.91 17.77
CA PRO A 37 0.94 -22.92 16.63
C PRO A 37 0.23 -23.14 15.28
N GLN A 38 -0.89 -23.88 15.27
CA GLN A 38 -1.68 -24.09 14.05
C GLN A 38 -2.49 -22.83 13.73
N TRP A 39 -3.01 -22.14 14.76
CA TRP A 39 -3.66 -20.84 14.60
C TRP A 39 -2.71 -19.77 14.07
N GLU A 40 -1.55 -19.59 14.70
CA GLU A 40 -0.54 -18.60 14.31
C GLU A 40 -0.07 -18.84 12.88
N TYR A 41 0.12 -20.11 12.50
CA TYR A 41 0.41 -20.49 11.13
C TYR A 41 -0.70 -20.06 10.16
N ILE A 42 -1.96 -20.44 10.44
CA ILE A 42 -3.09 -20.09 9.58
C ILE A 42 -3.21 -18.58 9.46
N ASP A 43 -3.26 -17.83 10.56
CA ASP A 43 -3.45 -16.38 10.55
C ASP A 43 -2.26 -15.68 9.83
N GLY A 44 -1.04 -16.11 10.11
CA GLY A 44 0.17 -15.61 9.43
C GLY A 44 0.18 -15.88 7.92
N GLN A 45 -0.23 -17.07 7.46
CA GLN A 45 -0.37 -17.34 6.02
C GLN A 45 -1.51 -16.52 5.40
N MET A 46 -2.58 -16.25 6.15
CA MET A 46 -3.73 -15.48 5.67
C MET A 46 -3.44 -14.00 5.40
N VAL A 47 -2.35 -13.46 5.95
CA VAL A 47 -1.82 -12.13 5.55
C VAL A 47 -1.34 -12.15 4.09
N LYS A 48 -0.77 -13.28 3.64
CA LYS A 48 -0.25 -13.42 2.27
C LYS A 48 -1.35 -13.67 1.23
N LEU A 49 -2.57 -14.04 1.65
CA LEU A 49 -3.67 -14.39 0.74
C LEU A 49 -4.20 -13.15 0.01
N GLY A 50 -4.01 -13.11 -1.32
CA GLY A 50 -4.28 -11.94 -2.16
C GLY A 50 -3.13 -10.91 -2.22
N SER A 51 -1.98 -11.23 -1.62
CA SER A 51 -0.73 -10.45 -1.75
C SER A 51 0.16 -10.99 -2.87
N LEU A 52 1.29 -10.35 -3.12
CA LEU A 52 2.30 -10.83 -4.07
C LEU A 52 2.90 -12.20 -3.68
N ALA A 53 2.88 -12.55 -2.39
CA ALA A 53 3.31 -13.85 -1.86
C ALA A 53 2.22 -14.93 -1.98
N HIS A 54 1.07 -14.65 -2.58
CA HIS A 54 -0.04 -15.60 -2.70
C HIS A 54 0.39 -16.91 -3.38
N ALA A 55 1.26 -16.85 -4.40
CA ALA A 55 1.78 -18.03 -5.10
C ALA A 55 2.65 -18.96 -4.22
N THR A 56 3.12 -18.47 -3.07
CA THR A 56 3.89 -19.27 -2.10
C THR A 56 3.00 -19.97 -1.06
N LEU A 57 1.69 -19.68 -1.07
CA LEU A 57 0.75 -20.30 -0.16
C LEU A 57 0.41 -21.71 -0.59
N ASN A 58 0.58 -22.64 0.35
CA ASN A 58 -0.07 -23.93 0.26
C ASN A 58 -1.51 -23.80 0.79
N ILE A 59 -2.45 -23.47 -0.11
CA ILE A 59 -3.86 -23.30 0.25
C ILE A 59 -4.43 -24.60 0.84
N ASP A 60 -4.07 -25.74 0.26
CA ASP A 60 -4.54 -27.06 0.72
C ASP A 60 -4.11 -27.35 2.16
N ASP A 61 -2.87 -27.04 2.52
CA ASP A 61 -2.36 -27.21 3.89
C ASP A 61 -3.07 -26.28 4.88
N ILE A 62 -3.31 -25.02 4.50
CA ILE A 62 -4.08 -24.08 5.34
C ILE A 62 -5.50 -24.60 5.57
N GLN A 63 -6.16 -25.10 4.52
CA GLN A 63 -7.49 -25.68 4.60
C GLN A 63 -7.51 -26.94 5.47
N GLN A 64 -6.53 -27.84 5.32
CA GLN A 64 -6.38 -29.04 6.13
C GLN A 64 -6.19 -28.71 7.61
N GLN A 65 -5.31 -27.77 7.93
CA GLN A 65 -5.08 -27.35 9.32
C GLN A 65 -6.29 -26.65 9.93
N ALA A 66 -6.96 -25.76 9.18
CA ALA A 66 -8.19 -25.11 9.64
C ALA A 66 -9.30 -26.15 9.92
N MET A 67 -9.45 -27.15 9.04
CA MET A 67 -10.41 -28.23 9.26
C MET A 67 -10.03 -29.18 10.40
N ALA A 68 -8.74 -29.45 10.61
CA ALA A 68 -8.27 -30.22 11.76
C ALA A 68 -8.62 -29.51 13.08
N LEU A 69 -8.35 -28.20 13.18
CA LEU A 69 -8.73 -27.41 14.35
C LEU A 69 -10.24 -27.36 14.58
N LEU A 70 -11.02 -27.14 13.50
CA LEU A 70 -12.48 -27.12 13.56
C LEU A 70 -13.08 -28.46 14.00
N SER A 71 -12.45 -29.57 13.63
CA SER A 71 -12.96 -30.92 13.95
C SER A 71 -12.49 -31.45 15.31
N GLN A 72 -11.31 -31.04 15.80
CA GLN A 72 -10.66 -31.67 16.95
C GLN A 72 -10.51 -30.75 18.17
N LYS A 73 -10.47 -29.41 17.99
CA LYS A 73 -10.02 -28.50 19.05
C LYS A 73 -10.98 -27.38 19.39
N SER A 74 -11.52 -26.67 18.40
CA SER A 74 -12.31 -25.47 18.65
C SER A 74 -13.36 -25.20 17.57
N LYS A 75 -14.49 -24.59 17.95
CA LYS A 75 -15.41 -23.93 17.02
C LYS A 75 -15.27 -22.41 17.12
N ASP A 76 -14.05 -21.88 17.15
CA ASP A 76 -13.83 -20.44 17.05
C ASP A 76 -14.23 -19.95 15.65
N PHE A 77 -15.14 -18.96 15.57
CA PHE A 77 -15.65 -18.46 14.29
C PHE A 77 -14.55 -17.83 13.42
N ARG A 78 -13.44 -17.36 14.00
CA ARG A 78 -12.31 -16.85 13.21
C ARG A 78 -11.72 -17.92 12.30
N LEU A 79 -11.67 -19.19 12.72
CA LEU A 79 -11.23 -20.31 11.88
C LEU A 79 -12.13 -20.44 10.64
N MET A 80 -13.43 -20.33 10.83
CA MET A 80 -14.39 -20.35 9.72
C MET A 80 -14.17 -19.16 8.79
N VAL A 81 -13.90 -17.97 9.32
CA VAL A 81 -13.58 -16.78 8.50
C VAL A 81 -12.36 -17.04 7.60
N HIS A 82 -11.27 -17.61 8.13
CA HIS A 82 -10.07 -17.91 7.34
C HIS A 82 -10.30 -19.04 6.34
N LEU A 83 -10.93 -20.14 6.75
CA LEU A 83 -11.27 -21.24 5.86
C LEU A 83 -12.08 -20.76 4.66
N LEU A 84 -13.17 -20.03 4.90
CA LEU A 84 -14.02 -19.53 3.82
C LEU A 84 -13.27 -18.54 2.92
N ARG A 85 -12.35 -17.74 3.48
CA ARG A 85 -11.55 -16.81 2.69
C ARG A 85 -10.69 -17.53 1.65
N THR A 86 -10.21 -18.74 1.94
CA THR A 86 -9.45 -19.54 0.96
C THR A 86 -10.32 -19.98 -0.23
N LEU A 87 -11.54 -20.44 0.04
CA LEU A 87 -12.51 -20.88 -0.98
C LEU A 87 -13.10 -19.71 -1.78
N GLN A 88 -13.21 -18.53 -1.17
CA GLN A 88 -13.73 -17.34 -1.84
C GLN A 88 -12.72 -16.69 -2.80
N HIS A 89 -11.42 -16.98 -2.65
CA HIS A 89 -10.36 -16.21 -3.32
C HIS A 89 -10.29 -16.42 -4.83
N ALA A 90 -10.33 -17.68 -5.29
CA ALA A 90 -10.18 -18.00 -6.71
C ALA A 90 -11.43 -17.68 -7.54
N GLY A 91 -12.57 -17.45 -6.87
CA GLY A 91 -13.84 -17.14 -7.50
C GLY A 91 -14.38 -18.30 -8.36
N GLN A 92 -14.00 -19.55 -8.02
CA GLN A 92 -14.50 -20.75 -8.70
C GLN A 92 -15.93 -21.07 -8.21
N PRO A 93 -16.88 -21.37 -9.12
CA PRO A 93 -18.27 -21.61 -8.74
C PRO A 93 -18.46 -22.69 -7.67
N ASP A 94 -17.76 -23.83 -7.80
CA ASP A 94 -17.92 -24.96 -6.87
C ASP A 94 -17.35 -24.65 -5.48
N GLU A 95 -16.21 -23.96 -5.40
CA GLU A 95 -15.62 -23.52 -4.13
C GLU A 95 -16.49 -22.48 -3.42
N LEU A 96 -17.08 -21.54 -4.16
CA LEU A 96 -18.00 -20.55 -3.60
C LEU A 96 -19.27 -21.21 -3.05
N MET A 97 -19.83 -22.19 -3.77
CA MET A 97 -20.98 -22.95 -3.29
C MET A 97 -20.64 -23.77 -2.05
N LEU A 98 -19.48 -24.44 -2.02
CA LEU A 98 -18.99 -25.15 -0.84
C LEU A 98 -18.80 -24.20 0.36
N ALA A 99 -18.25 -23.01 0.13
CA ALA A 99 -18.11 -22.00 1.18
C ALA A 99 -19.47 -21.56 1.75
N MET A 100 -20.48 -21.38 0.89
CA MET A 100 -21.84 -21.04 1.32
C MET A 100 -22.50 -22.18 2.09
N SER A 101 -22.32 -23.44 1.66
CA SER A 101 -22.88 -24.60 2.36
C SER A 101 -22.26 -24.76 3.75
N LEU A 102 -20.93 -24.67 3.87
CA LEU A 102 -20.21 -24.79 5.14
C LEU A 102 -20.58 -23.65 6.11
N LEU A 103 -20.68 -22.42 5.61
CA LEU A 103 -21.12 -21.30 6.44
C LEU A 103 -22.55 -21.50 6.97
N THR A 104 -23.46 -21.96 6.11
CA THR A 104 -24.86 -22.23 6.48
C THR A 104 -24.94 -23.25 7.61
N GLU A 105 -24.23 -24.37 7.45
CA GLU A 105 -24.18 -25.42 8.46
C GLU A 105 -23.53 -24.93 9.78
N TYR A 106 -22.43 -24.19 9.68
CA TYR A 106 -21.77 -23.64 10.85
C TYR A 106 -22.69 -22.71 11.65
N VAL A 107 -23.41 -21.83 10.94
CA VAL A 107 -24.37 -20.93 11.55
C VAL A 107 -25.50 -21.71 12.20
N GLN A 108 -26.05 -22.70 11.51
CA GLN A 108 -27.12 -23.53 12.02
C GLN A 108 -26.75 -24.24 13.34
N LEU A 109 -25.52 -24.75 13.44
CA LEU A 109 -25.08 -25.57 14.57
C LEU A 109 -24.43 -24.76 15.70
N PHE A 110 -23.67 -23.73 15.36
CA PHE A 110 -22.74 -23.10 16.29
C PHE A 110 -22.91 -21.57 16.42
N TRP A 111 -23.88 -20.95 15.73
CA TRP A 111 -24.03 -19.48 15.79
C TRP A 111 -24.27 -18.92 17.19
N THR A 112 -24.96 -19.64 18.07
CA THR A 112 -25.26 -19.19 19.43
C THR A 112 -24.20 -19.57 20.44
N THR A 113 -23.47 -20.66 20.21
CA THR A 113 -22.55 -21.26 21.19
C THR A 113 -21.09 -20.94 20.93
N ALA A 114 -20.68 -20.86 19.65
CA ALA A 114 -19.29 -20.64 19.27
C ALA A 114 -18.77 -19.25 19.66
N TRP A 115 -17.49 -19.18 20.04
CA TRP A 115 -16.77 -17.92 20.17
C TRP A 115 -16.71 -17.18 18.81
N PRO A 116 -16.78 -15.83 18.76
CA PRO A 116 -16.91 -14.88 19.88
C PRO A 116 -18.33 -14.79 20.43
N GLN A 117 -18.42 -14.72 21.76
CA GLN A 117 -19.70 -14.53 22.48
C GLN A 117 -20.29 -13.14 22.28
N ASN A 118 -19.48 -12.16 21.86
CA ASN A 118 -19.96 -10.81 21.54
C ASN A 118 -20.67 -10.84 20.17
N PRO A 119 -22.01 -10.62 20.12
CA PRO A 119 -22.77 -10.68 18.88
C PRO A 119 -22.35 -9.59 17.88
N LEU A 120 -21.85 -8.44 18.34
CA LEU A 120 -21.36 -7.38 17.45
C LEU A 120 -20.11 -7.82 16.68
N HIS A 121 -19.19 -8.52 17.34
CA HIS A 121 -17.98 -9.05 16.69
C HIS A 121 -18.33 -10.16 15.71
N LYS A 122 -19.22 -11.08 16.13
CA LYS A 122 -19.69 -12.19 15.27
C LYS A 122 -20.39 -11.67 14.02
N ARG A 123 -21.25 -10.65 14.16
CA ARG A 123 -21.90 -9.96 13.04
C ARG A 123 -20.89 -9.30 12.10
N ARG A 124 -19.89 -8.58 12.62
CA ARG A 124 -18.84 -7.97 11.79
C ARG A 124 -18.09 -9.00 10.96
N PHE A 125 -17.72 -10.14 11.55
CA PHE A 125 -17.07 -11.22 10.81
C PHE A 125 -17.97 -11.80 9.71
N ALA A 126 -19.25 -12.04 10.01
CA ALA A 126 -20.21 -12.49 9.00
C ALA A 126 -20.36 -11.48 7.85
N GLN A 127 -20.46 -10.18 8.13
CA GLN A 127 -20.53 -9.13 7.11
C GLN A 127 -19.27 -9.11 6.23
N GLN A 128 -18.08 -9.34 6.80
CA GLN A 128 -16.86 -9.46 6.00
C GLN A 128 -16.90 -10.67 5.06
N ILE A 129 -17.43 -11.81 5.51
CA ILE A 129 -17.62 -12.99 4.66
C ILE A 129 -18.62 -12.69 3.53
N LEU A 130 -19.75 -12.04 3.84
CA LEU A 130 -20.76 -11.65 2.85
C LEU A 130 -20.22 -10.65 1.81
N LYS A 131 -19.43 -9.66 2.23
CA LYS A 131 -18.77 -8.70 1.32
C LYS A 131 -17.79 -9.40 0.36
N ARG A 132 -17.15 -10.48 0.78
CA ARG A 132 -16.27 -11.28 -0.10
C ARG A 132 -17.07 -12.10 -1.10
N PHE A 133 -18.19 -12.70 -0.71
CA PHE A 133 -19.13 -13.29 -1.67
C PHE A 133 -19.62 -12.23 -2.66
N ASP A 134 -19.95 -11.02 -2.19
CA ASP A 134 -20.35 -9.94 -3.08
C ASP A 134 -19.29 -9.61 -4.14
N SER A 135 -18.03 -9.52 -3.71
CA SER A 135 -16.90 -9.24 -4.61
C SER A 135 -16.66 -10.37 -5.62
N ALA A 136 -17.01 -11.61 -5.26
CA ALA A 136 -16.87 -12.79 -6.12
C ALA A 136 -18.06 -13.01 -7.07
N SER A 137 -19.16 -12.25 -6.92
CA SER A 137 -20.39 -12.48 -7.70
C SER A 137 -20.18 -12.28 -9.20
N SER A 138 -19.32 -11.35 -9.61
CA SER A 138 -19.00 -11.09 -11.02
C SER A 138 -18.25 -12.27 -11.66
N SER A 139 -17.22 -12.79 -11.00
CA SER A 139 -16.49 -13.99 -11.42
C SER A 139 -17.42 -15.20 -11.51
N PHE A 140 -18.32 -15.35 -10.52
CA PHE A 140 -19.33 -16.40 -10.53
C PHE A 140 -20.27 -16.28 -11.75
N SER A 141 -20.85 -15.10 -12.00
CA SER A 141 -21.75 -14.89 -13.14
C SER A 141 -21.11 -15.22 -14.49
N GLN A 142 -19.80 -14.99 -14.64
CA GLN A 142 -19.05 -15.29 -15.86
C GLN A 142 -18.75 -16.79 -16.03
N ARG A 143 -18.46 -17.51 -14.94
CA ARG A 143 -17.94 -18.89 -14.97
C ARG A 143 -19.00 -19.96 -14.68
N ALA A 144 -20.07 -19.61 -13.97
CA ALA A 144 -21.07 -20.56 -13.53
C ALA A 144 -21.99 -21.02 -14.67
N ASN A 145 -22.30 -22.31 -14.69
CA ASN A 145 -23.34 -22.88 -15.54
C ASN A 145 -24.75 -22.68 -14.94
N GLU A 146 -25.79 -23.03 -15.70
CA GLU A 146 -27.18 -22.83 -15.27
C GLU A 146 -27.54 -23.62 -14.00
N ALA A 147 -27.07 -24.86 -13.87
CA ALA A 147 -27.29 -25.69 -12.69
C ALA A 147 -26.63 -25.10 -11.44
N GLN A 148 -25.40 -24.58 -11.55
CA GLN A 148 -24.69 -23.91 -10.46
C GLN A 148 -25.42 -22.63 -10.04
N ARG A 149 -25.98 -21.87 -11.00
CA ARG A 149 -26.80 -20.69 -10.70
C ARG A 149 -28.09 -21.05 -9.98
N GLU A 150 -28.74 -22.16 -10.32
CA GLU A 150 -29.91 -22.64 -9.58
C GLU A 150 -29.53 -23.07 -8.16
N ASN A 151 -28.47 -23.88 -8.02
CA ASN A 151 -28.00 -24.39 -6.74
C ASN A 151 -27.59 -23.27 -5.78
N VAL A 152 -26.89 -22.25 -6.26
CA VAL A 152 -26.46 -21.12 -5.41
C VAL A 152 -27.66 -20.33 -4.86
N GLN A 153 -28.78 -20.29 -5.58
CA GLN A 153 -30.01 -19.67 -5.07
C GLN A 153 -30.57 -20.44 -3.88
N GLY A 154 -30.55 -21.78 -3.92
CA GLY A 154 -30.96 -22.64 -2.81
C GLY A 154 -30.05 -22.47 -1.60
N LEU A 155 -28.73 -22.47 -1.81
CA LEU A 155 -27.75 -22.30 -0.73
C LEU A 155 -27.89 -20.95 -0.02
N LEU A 156 -27.96 -19.85 -0.77
CA LEU A 156 -28.14 -18.53 -0.21
C LEU A 156 -29.52 -18.35 0.45
N ALA A 157 -30.58 -18.98 -0.08
CA ALA A 157 -31.89 -18.98 0.56
C ALA A 157 -31.82 -19.67 1.94
N HIS A 158 -31.14 -20.81 2.03
CA HIS A 158 -30.97 -21.53 3.27
C HIS A 158 -30.13 -20.73 4.27
N LEU A 159 -29.05 -20.07 3.81
CA LEU A 159 -28.24 -19.18 4.65
C LEU A 159 -29.04 -18.00 5.22
N ALA A 160 -29.88 -17.36 4.39
CA ALA A 160 -30.76 -16.28 4.85
C ALA A 160 -31.76 -16.81 5.90
N GLN A 161 -32.28 -18.02 5.70
CA GLN A 161 -33.23 -18.64 6.62
C GLN A 161 -32.62 -18.93 8.00
N VAL A 162 -31.40 -19.45 8.08
CA VAL A 162 -30.75 -19.74 9.37
C VAL A 162 -30.44 -18.48 10.19
N TRP A 163 -30.24 -17.33 9.54
CA TRP A 163 -30.07 -16.04 10.23
C TRP A 163 -31.36 -15.25 10.43
N HIS A 164 -32.49 -15.64 9.83
CA HIS A 164 -33.70 -14.83 9.80
C HIS A 164 -34.18 -14.38 11.18
N SER A 165 -34.12 -15.26 12.18
CA SER A 165 -34.56 -14.99 13.55
C SER A 165 -33.50 -14.32 14.43
N SER A 166 -32.22 -14.65 14.25
CA SER A 166 -31.13 -14.20 15.11
C SER A 166 -30.45 -12.92 14.62
N GLU A 167 -30.32 -12.76 13.30
CA GLU A 167 -29.57 -11.70 12.64
C GLU A 167 -30.29 -11.22 11.36
N PRO A 168 -31.44 -10.52 11.49
CA PRO A 168 -32.25 -10.12 10.34
C PRO A 168 -31.54 -9.16 9.38
N GLY A 169 -30.54 -8.41 9.86
CA GLY A 169 -29.68 -7.58 9.01
C GLY A 169 -28.82 -8.41 8.05
N LEU A 170 -28.20 -9.49 8.55
CA LEU A 170 -27.41 -10.41 7.74
C LEU A 170 -28.29 -11.15 6.74
N ALA A 171 -29.48 -11.60 7.15
CA ALA A 171 -30.43 -12.25 6.25
C ALA A 171 -30.78 -11.36 5.05
N LYS A 172 -31.02 -10.06 5.27
CA LYS A 172 -31.25 -9.08 4.19
C LYS A 172 -30.05 -8.90 3.27
N GLU A 173 -28.83 -8.89 3.82
CA GLU A 173 -27.61 -8.83 3.01
C GLU A 173 -27.47 -10.09 2.13
N VAL A 174 -27.79 -11.27 2.66
CA VAL A 174 -27.80 -12.52 1.90
C VAL A 174 -28.86 -12.50 0.78
N ASP A 175 -30.06 -11.98 1.04
CA ASP A 175 -31.07 -11.82 -0.01
C ASP A 175 -30.62 -10.87 -1.13
N ALA A 176 -29.89 -9.80 -0.79
CA ALA A 176 -29.28 -8.93 -1.79
C ALA A 176 -28.21 -9.67 -2.62
N LEU A 177 -27.42 -10.56 -2.02
CA LEU A 177 -26.47 -11.42 -2.74
C LEU A 177 -27.20 -12.36 -3.69
N ARG A 178 -28.34 -12.95 -3.31
CA ARG A 178 -29.14 -13.83 -4.17
C ARG A 178 -29.48 -13.17 -5.49
N THR A 179 -29.93 -11.91 -5.44
CA THR A 179 -30.23 -11.12 -6.65
C THR A 179 -29.01 -10.92 -7.54
N ARG A 180 -27.81 -10.73 -6.97
CA ARG A 180 -26.56 -10.54 -7.73
C ARG A 180 -26.09 -11.83 -8.38
N TYR A 181 -26.13 -12.93 -7.63
CA TYR A 181 -25.76 -14.27 -8.10
C TYR A 181 -26.77 -14.86 -9.10
N ALA A 182 -27.98 -14.30 -9.20
CA ALA A 182 -28.94 -14.64 -10.23
C ALA A 182 -28.65 -13.99 -11.61
N ARG A 183 -27.75 -13.00 -11.68
CA ARG A 183 -27.49 -12.26 -12.91
C ARG A 183 -26.80 -13.15 -13.96
N PRO A 184 -27.33 -13.19 -15.20
CA PRO A 184 -26.62 -13.85 -16.30
C PRO A 184 -25.32 -13.10 -16.62
N PRO A 185 -24.34 -13.75 -17.29
CA PRO A 185 -23.14 -13.07 -17.75
C PRO A 185 -23.52 -11.89 -18.65
N GLU A 186 -23.00 -10.71 -18.31
CA GLU A 186 -23.16 -9.52 -19.15
C GLU A 186 -22.39 -9.79 -20.45
N ARG A 187 -23.10 -9.85 -21.58
CA ARG A 187 -22.48 -10.02 -22.90
C ARG A 187 -21.69 -8.76 -23.22
N VAL A 188 -20.38 -8.80 -22.98
CA VAL A 188 -19.45 -7.91 -23.67
C VAL A 188 -19.51 -8.33 -25.14
N ILE A 189 -20.08 -7.48 -26.00
CA ILE A 189 -19.98 -7.63 -27.45
C ILE A 189 -18.55 -7.25 -27.82
N GLU A 190 -17.62 -8.18 -27.65
CA GLU A 190 -16.35 -8.13 -28.36
C GLU A 190 -16.61 -8.53 -29.82
N ALA A 191 -16.26 -7.63 -30.73
CA ALA A 191 -16.28 -7.89 -32.15
C ALA A 191 -15.36 -9.07 -32.46
N VAL A 192 -15.96 -10.19 -32.83
CA VAL A 192 -15.28 -11.39 -33.31
C VAL A 192 -14.53 -11.05 -34.60
N ALA A 193 -13.20 -11.11 -34.56
CA ALA A 193 -12.40 -11.39 -35.75
C ALA A 193 -12.18 -12.92 -35.83
N PRO A 194 -12.23 -13.55 -37.01
CA PRO A 194 -12.39 -14.99 -37.13
C PRO A 194 -11.07 -15.77 -36.99
N ASP A 195 -11.16 -16.81 -36.15
CA ASP A 195 -10.53 -18.14 -36.17
C ASP A 195 -9.42 -18.43 -37.21
N GLU A 196 -8.21 -18.76 -36.71
CA GLU A 196 -7.39 -19.79 -37.33
C GLU A 196 -6.91 -20.80 -36.26
N ARG A 197 -7.45 -22.01 -36.39
CA ARG A 197 -7.07 -23.23 -35.69
C ARG A 197 -5.69 -23.70 -36.18
N LEU A 198 -4.85 -24.19 -35.27
CA LEU A 198 -3.99 -25.36 -35.52
C LEU A 198 -3.73 -26.14 -34.23
N SER A 199 -3.67 -27.46 -34.39
CA SER A 199 -3.86 -28.49 -33.36
C SER A 199 -2.56 -29.05 -32.76
N SER A 200 -2.71 -29.59 -31.53
CA SER A 200 -2.23 -30.88 -30.99
C SER A 200 -0.75 -31.17 -30.62
N SER A 201 -0.60 -31.57 -29.34
CA SER A 201 0.27 -32.61 -28.71
C SER A 201 1.78 -32.29 -28.57
N THR A 202 2.56 -32.70 -27.56
CA THR A 202 2.65 -33.96 -26.77
C THR A 202 3.46 -33.79 -25.45
N LEU A 203 3.11 -34.62 -24.46
CA LEU A 203 3.94 -35.39 -23.47
C LEU A 203 5.13 -34.79 -22.70
N ALA A 204 4.95 -34.75 -21.36
CA ALA A 204 5.76 -35.34 -20.28
C ALA A 204 7.29 -35.15 -20.20
N ALA A 205 7.77 -34.65 -19.05
CA ALA A 205 8.94 -35.19 -18.35
C ALA A 205 8.95 -34.76 -16.86
N ALA A 206 9.08 -35.74 -15.98
CA ALA A 206 9.42 -35.56 -14.57
C ALA A 206 10.95 -35.61 -14.39
N MET A 207 11.50 -34.77 -13.51
CA MET A 207 12.44 -35.13 -12.42
C MET A 207 13.36 -33.97 -11.98
N ALA A 208 13.67 -34.03 -10.68
CA ALA A 208 14.85 -33.56 -9.97
C ALA A 208 14.86 -32.12 -9.40
N ALA A 209 14.80 -32.11 -8.07
CA ALA A 209 15.13 -30.99 -7.21
C ALA A 209 16.64 -30.63 -7.28
N THR A 210 16.93 -29.34 -7.41
CA THR A 210 18.14 -28.64 -6.89
C THR A 210 17.79 -27.14 -6.77
N PRO A 211 18.43 -26.38 -5.86
CA PRO A 211 17.92 -25.10 -5.41
C PRO A 211 18.12 -24.05 -6.51
N VAL A 212 17.01 -23.59 -7.10
CA VAL A 212 17.04 -22.56 -8.13
C VAL A 212 17.04 -21.18 -7.47
N SER A 213 18.12 -20.43 -7.73
CA SER A 213 18.12 -18.97 -7.69
C SER A 213 16.85 -18.45 -8.34
N PRO A 214 16.17 -17.42 -7.79
CA PRO A 214 14.88 -16.98 -8.30
C PRO A 214 15.04 -16.50 -9.74
N SER A 215 14.59 -17.31 -10.70
CA SER A 215 14.53 -16.92 -12.09
C SER A 215 13.33 -15.99 -12.26
N LEU A 216 13.63 -14.71 -12.51
CA LEU A 216 12.62 -13.73 -12.91
C LEU A 216 12.15 -14.07 -14.33
N ALA A 217 11.02 -14.76 -14.45
CA ALA A 217 10.35 -14.91 -15.73
C ALA A 217 9.76 -13.54 -16.13
N ILE A 218 10.33 -12.93 -17.19
CA ILE A 218 9.83 -11.68 -17.76
C ILE A 218 8.56 -12.00 -18.53
N ASP A 219 7.42 -11.52 -18.04
CA ASP A 219 6.13 -11.67 -18.68
C ASP A 219 5.63 -10.30 -19.19
N ASN A 220 5.53 -10.18 -20.52
CA ASN A 220 5.04 -8.99 -21.23
C ASN A 220 3.75 -9.27 -22.02
N THR A 221 3.00 -10.30 -21.62
CA THR A 221 1.76 -10.69 -22.32
C THR A 221 0.59 -9.75 -22.05
N SER A 222 0.65 -8.95 -20.99
CA SER A 222 -0.35 -7.93 -20.66
C SER A 222 0.24 -6.83 -19.77
N ASP A 223 -0.36 -5.63 -19.77
CA ASP A 223 0.05 -4.54 -18.86
C ASP A 223 0.03 -4.96 -17.38
N ARG A 224 -0.89 -5.86 -17.01
CA ARG A 224 -0.97 -6.43 -15.67
C ARG A 224 0.22 -7.34 -15.35
N ALA A 225 0.59 -8.22 -16.27
CA ALA A 225 1.74 -9.10 -16.14
C ALA A 225 3.06 -8.30 -16.13
N TRP A 226 3.16 -7.27 -16.98
CA TRP A 226 4.29 -6.36 -17.01
C TRP A 226 4.44 -5.60 -15.69
N ARG A 227 3.36 -5.02 -15.16
CA ARG A 227 3.35 -4.37 -13.84
C ARG A 227 3.80 -5.32 -12.73
N GLN A 228 3.35 -6.58 -12.74
CA GLN A 228 3.78 -7.58 -11.76
C GLN A 228 5.26 -7.92 -11.88
N THR A 229 5.78 -8.02 -13.10
CA THR A 229 7.22 -8.22 -13.35
C THR A 229 8.03 -7.06 -12.77
N LEU A 230 7.63 -5.81 -13.02
CA LEU A 230 8.29 -4.63 -12.46
C LEU A 230 8.27 -4.60 -10.93
N LEU A 231 7.15 -4.98 -10.30
CA LEU A 231 7.04 -5.05 -8.83
C LEU A 231 7.96 -6.13 -8.25
N LYS A 232 8.00 -7.33 -8.84
CA LYS A 232 8.92 -8.39 -8.40
C LYS A 232 10.39 -7.98 -8.52
N MET A 233 10.75 -7.31 -9.62
CA MET A 233 12.10 -6.77 -9.79
C MET A 233 12.41 -5.70 -8.74
N ALA A 234 11.45 -4.82 -8.45
CA ALA A 234 11.60 -3.80 -7.42
C ALA A 234 11.80 -4.40 -6.03
N ASP A 235 11.07 -5.47 -5.69
CA ASP A 235 11.20 -6.18 -4.42
C ASP A 235 12.59 -6.81 -4.29
N LEU A 236 13.05 -7.55 -5.29
CA LEU A 236 14.39 -8.15 -5.29
C LEU A 236 15.51 -7.10 -5.20
N LEU A 237 15.39 -5.98 -5.93
CA LEU A 237 16.37 -4.89 -5.87
C LEU A 237 16.41 -4.24 -4.48
N SER A 238 15.25 -4.06 -3.85
CA SER A 238 15.14 -3.45 -2.51
C SER A 238 15.69 -4.39 -1.42
N GLU A 239 15.49 -5.71 -1.56
CA GLU A 239 16.01 -6.72 -0.62
C GLU A 239 17.52 -6.92 -0.76
N GLN A 240 18.04 -6.95 -1.98
CA GLN A 240 19.47 -7.16 -2.26
C GLN A 240 20.30 -5.91 -1.95
N GLN A 241 19.75 -4.72 -2.22
CA GLN A 241 20.45 -3.43 -2.12
C GLN A 241 19.52 -2.36 -1.56
N PRO A 242 19.23 -2.37 -0.24
CA PRO A 242 18.32 -1.39 0.38
C PRO A 242 18.84 0.04 0.28
N ASP A 243 20.15 0.26 0.18
CA ASP A 243 20.78 1.57 -0.06
C ASP A 243 20.53 2.14 -1.48
N SER A 244 20.11 1.27 -2.41
CA SER A 244 19.96 1.63 -3.81
C SER A 244 18.54 2.13 -4.11
N ALA A 245 18.45 3.38 -4.55
CA ALA A 245 17.18 4.01 -4.89
C ALA A 245 16.39 3.32 -6.03
N ILE A 246 17.05 2.52 -6.87
CA ILE A 246 16.46 2.00 -8.11
C ILE A 246 15.25 1.09 -7.85
N GLY A 247 15.28 0.25 -6.81
CA GLY A 247 14.15 -0.62 -6.46
C GLY A 247 12.91 0.19 -6.10
N PHE A 248 13.08 1.23 -5.30
CA PHE A 248 12.00 2.12 -4.88
C PHE A 248 11.43 2.93 -6.06
N ARG A 249 12.30 3.46 -6.94
CA ARG A 249 11.87 4.16 -8.17
C ARG A 249 11.09 3.24 -9.10
N LEU A 250 11.57 2.02 -9.31
CA LEU A 250 10.91 1.02 -10.14
C LEU A 250 9.52 0.67 -9.61
N ARG A 251 9.36 0.56 -8.28
CA ARG A 251 8.07 0.33 -7.63
C ARG A 251 7.10 1.49 -7.91
N ARG A 252 7.53 2.76 -7.77
CA ARG A 252 6.68 3.93 -8.09
C ARG A 252 6.29 3.95 -9.57
N HIS A 253 7.23 3.65 -10.47
CA HIS A 253 6.92 3.52 -11.90
C HIS A 253 5.87 2.43 -12.16
N ALA A 254 6.02 1.26 -11.55
CA ALA A 254 5.03 0.18 -11.69
C ALA A 254 3.65 0.60 -11.16
N VAL A 255 3.60 1.36 -10.06
CA VAL A 255 2.36 1.80 -9.41
C VAL A 255 1.66 2.94 -10.15
N TRP A 256 2.40 3.97 -10.54
CA TRP A 256 1.86 5.20 -11.11
C TRP A 256 1.97 5.27 -12.64
N GLY A 257 2.71 4.38 -13.29
CA GLY A 257 2.99 4.44 -14.73
C GLY A 257 1.73 4.51 -15.59
N ALA A 258 0.71 3.73 -15.26
CA ALA A 258 -0.58 3.71 -15.95
C ALA A 258 -1.55 4.83 -15.55
N LEU A 259 -1.24 5.60 -14.49
CA LEU A 259 -2.10 6.68 -14.01
C LEU A 259 -1.76 7.98 -14.76
N THR A 260 -2.61 8.32 -15.72
CA THR A 260 -2.45 9.50 -16.59
C THR A 260 -3.43 10.64 -16.29
N ALA A 261 -4.51 10.35 -15.56
CA ALA A 261 -5.56 11.31 -15.21
C ALA A 261 -5.93 11.19 -13.72
N PRO A 262 -6.44 12.26 -13.09
CA PRO A 262 -6.93 12.20 -11.72
C PRO A 262 -8.21 11.33 -11.64
N PRO A 263 -8.49 10.69 -10.50
CA PRO A 263 -9.74 9.97 -10.31
C PRO A 263 -10.93 10.93 -10.38
N MET A 264 -12.08 10.43 -10.85
CA MET A 264 -13.31 11.22 -10.92
C MET A 264 -13.72 11.68 -9.51
N ALA A 265 -13.87 12.99 -9.35
CA ALA A 265 -14.23 13.62 -8.09
C ALA A 265 -15.61 14.27 -8.18
N GLN A 266 -16.29 14.36 -7.03
CA GLN A 266 -17.52 15.13 -6.84
C GLN A 266 -17.21 16.64 -6.81
N SER A 267 -18.26 17.47 -6.77
CA SER A 267 -18.12 18.94 -6.75
C SER A 267 -17.35 19.47 -5.54
N ASP A 268 -17.27 18.70 -4.46
CA ASP A 268 -16.54 19.01 -3.23
C ASP A 268 -15.11 18.41 -3.20
N GLY A 269 -14.66 17.78 -4.29
CA GLY A 269 -13.33 17.17 -4.39
C GLY A 269 -13.22 15.74 -3.85
N ARG A 270 -14.31 15.14 -3.36
CA ARG A 270 -14.32 13.74 -2.90
C ARG A 270 -14.28 12.74 -4.05
N THR A 271 -13.48 11.71 -3.90
CA THR A 271 -13.37 10.60 -4.84
C THR A 271 -14.06 9.35 -4.27
N PRO A 272 -14.53 8.41 -5.10
CA PRO A 272 -15.11 7.14 -4.64
C PRO A 272 -14.05 6.14 -4.13
N LEU A 273 -12.88 6.63 -3.72
CA LEU A 273 -11.76 5.84 -3.25
C LEU A 273 -11.72 5.82 -1.73
N ALA A 274 -11.53 4.65 -1.15
CA ALA A 274 -11.37 4.51 0.29
C ALA A 274 -9.95 4.90 0.72
N ALA A 275 -9.84 5.65 1.82
CA ALA A 275 -8.57 5.89 2.48
C ALA A 275 -7.99 4.58 3.07
N VAL A 276 -6.69 4.58 3.32
CA VAL A 276 -6.07 3.56 4.18
C VAL A 276 -6.66 3.69 5.58
N SER A 277 -6.91 2.56 6.25
CA SER A 277 -7.50 2.55 7.59
C SER A 277 -6.75 3.47 8.55
N ALA A 278 -7.47 4.35 9.25
CA ALA A 278 -6.91 5.26 10.23
C ALA A 278 -6.14 4.51 11.34
N ASP A 279 -6.64 3.36 11.79
CA ASP A 279 -5.97 2.52 12.79
C ASP A 279 -4.60 2.03 12.29
N ARG A 280 -4.53 1.66 11.00
CA ARG A 280 -3.28 1.21 10.37
C ARG A 280 -2.29 2.37 10.22
N THR A 281 -2.76 3.54 9.79
CA THR A 281 -1.91 4.74 9.69
C THR A 281 -1.40 5.17 11.06
N ALA A 282 -2.24 5.10 12.10
CA ALA A 282 -1.85 5.38 13.47
C ALA A 282 -0.80 4.40 14.00
N ASP A 283 -0.94 3.09 13.72
CA ASP A 283 0.06 2.07 14.08
C ASP A 283 1.42 2.35 13.43
N TYR A 284 1.44 2.68 12.13
CA TYR A 284 2.69 3.02 11.45
C TYR A 284 3.36 4.27 12.01
N LEU A 285 2.57 5.32 12.30
CA LEU A 285 3.09 6.55 12.90
C LEU A 285 3.62 6.33 14.32
N ALA A 286 2.95 5.49 15.12
CA ALA A 286 3.41 5.15 16.47
C ALA A 286 4.75 4.40 16.46
N ARG A 287 5.00 3.59 15.42
CA ARG A 287 6.24 2.83 15.25
C ARG A 287 7.37 3.62 14.58
N LEU A 288 7.09 4.81 14.03
CA LEU A 288 8.06 5.64 13.31
C LEU A 288 9.28 6.02 14.16
N THR A 289 9.10 6.25 15.46
CA THR A 289 10.21 6.57 16.38
C THR A 289 11.23 5.43 16.50
N ASN A 290 10.79 4.19 16.37
CA ASN A 290 11.62 2.98 16.40
C ASN A 290 11.53 2.26 15.05
N ALA A 291 11.79 3.00 13.97
CA ALA A 291 11.67 2.49 12.61
C ALA A 291 12.59 1.27 12.38
N ASP A 292 12.03 0.22 11.78
CA ASP A 292 12.74 -1.00 11.40
C ASP A 292 12.43 -1.38 9.94
N LEU A 293 13.23 -2.28 9.36
CA LEU A 293 13.01 -2.76 7.99
C LEU A 293 11.62 -3.40 7.80
N PRO A 294 11.09 -4.23 8.74
CA PRO A 294 9.74 -4.77 8.63
C PRO A 294 8.64 -3.71 8.53
N LEU A 295 8.70 -2.64 9.35
CA LEU A 295 7.77 -1.51 9.23
C LEU A 295 7.87 -0.88 7.85
N TRP A 296 9.08 -0.67 7.35
CA TRP A 296 9.28 -0.08 6.03
C TRP A 296 8.64 -0.93 4.92
N HIS A 297 8.85 -2.26 4.96
CA HIS A 297 8.21 -3.19 4.04
C HIS A 297 6.67 -3.17 4.13
N GLN A 298 6.10 -3.09 5.33
CA GLN A 298 4.63 -2.99 5.52
C GLN A 298 4.05 -1.69 4.94
N VAL A 299 4.75 -0.57 5.11
CA VAL A 299 4.38 0.72 4.52
C VAL A 299 4.46 0.65 2.99
N GLU A 300 5.57 0.13 2.43
CA GLU A 300 5.76 -0.04 0.98
C GLU A 300 4.71 -0.97 0.34
N GLN A 301 4.31 -2.03 1.04
CA GLN A 301 3.22 -2.91 0.59
C GLN A 301 1.89 -2.17 0.57
N SER A 302 1.60 -1.37 1.60
CA SER A 302 0.38 -0.56 1.68
C SER A 302 0.32 0.48 0.55
N LEU A 303 1.46 1.11 0.23
CA LEU A 303 1.60 2.04 -0.90
C LEU A 303 1.32 1.39 -2.26
N THR A 304 1.72 0.14 -2.44
CA THR A 304 1.48 -0.61 -3.67
C THR A 304 -0.01 -0.91 -3.88
N LEU A 305 -0.76 -1.10 -2.79
CA LEU A 305 -2.20 -1.37 -2.79
C LEU A 305 -3.06 -0.11 -2.81
N ALA A 306 -2.54 1.02 -2.32
CA ALA A 306 -3.24 2.31 -2.24
C ALA A 306 -2.46 3.40 -3.01
N PRO A 307 -2.54 3.45 -4.35
CA PRO A 307 -1.72 4.35 -5.18
C PRO A 307 -1.87 5.84 -4.90
N TYR A 308 -3.01 6.24 -4.32
CA TYR A 308 -3.35 7.63 -4.01
C TYR A 308 -3.12 7.99 -2.54
N TRP A 309 -2.58 7.08 -1.72
CA TRP A 309 -2.19 7.38 -0.35
C TRP A 309 -0.83 8.08 -0.33
N LEU A 310 -0.82 9.38 -0.67
CA LEU A 310 0.41 10.13 -0.89
C LEU A 310 1.17 10.40 0.42
N ASP A 311 0.45 10.59 1.52
CA ASP A 311 1.05 10.69 2.86
C ASP A 311 1.89 9.46 3.24
N GLY A 312 1.51 8.26 2.76
CA GLY A 312 2.30 7.05 3.00
C GLY A 312 3.69 7.09 2.36
N HIS A 313 3.86 7.84 1.26
CA HIS A 313 5.16 7.99 0.62
C HIS A 313 6.07 8.93 1.40
N VAL A 314 5.50 9.96 2.03
CA VAL A 314 6.23 10.82 2.98
C VAL A 314 6.66 10.01 4.19
N LEU A 315 5.76 9.19 4.73
CA LEU A 315 6.09 8.27 5.83
C LEU A 315 7.21 7.29 5.44
N SER A 316 7.15 6.70 4.25
CA SER A 316 8.21 5.81 3.74
C SER A 316 9.56 6.52 3.63
N ALA A 317 9.58 7.77 3.15
CA ALA A 317 10.80 8.57 3.10
C ALA A 317 11.33 8.89 4.51
N GLN A 318 10.45 9.19 5.47
CA GLN A 318 10.84 9.41 6.87
C GLN A 318 11.43 8.15 7.51
N ILE A 319 10.85 6.97 7.24
CA ILE A 319 11.40 5.69 7.68
C ILE A 319 12.78 5.46 7.09
N ALA A 320 12.96 5.71 5.78
CA ALA A 320 14.25 5.60 5.10
C ALA A 320 15.31 6.50 5.75
N LEU A 321 15.00 7.77 6.05
CA LEU A 321 15.90 8.69 6.77
C LEU A 321 16.28 8.16 8.16
N ARG A 322 15.33 7.59 8.91
CA ARG A 322 15.58 7.03 10.24
C ARG A 322 16.50 5.80 10.20
N LEU A 323 16.41 5.02 9.13
CA LEU A 323 17.27 3.85 8.90
C LEU A 323 18.63 4.22 8.29
N GLY A 324 18.86 5.49 7.92
CA GLY A 324 20.11 5.97 7.33
C GLY A 324 20.19 5.87 5.80
N TYR A 325 19.06 5.65 5.12
CA TYR A 325 18.98 5.54 3.66
C TYR A 325 18.58 6.87 2.99
N ASP A 326 19.42 7.90 3.14
CA ASP A 326 19.11 9.27 2.70
C ASP A 326 18.88 9.39 1.18
N THR A 327 19.68 8.67 0.40
CA THR A 327 19.58 8.63 -1.07
C THR A 327 18.22 8.07 -1.52
N VAL A 328 17.71 7.08 -0.80
CA VAL A 328 16.41 6.45 -1.06
C VAL A 328 15.28 7.38 -0.64
N ALA A 329 15.40 8.03 0.53
CA ALA A 329 14.43 9.02 0.99
C ALA A 329 14.25 10.14 -0.04
N GLN A 330 15.37 10.69 -0.54
CA GLN A 330 15.36 11.69 -1.60
C GLN A 330 14.74 11.16 -2.89
N ALA A 331 15.05 9.92 -3.28
CA ALA A 331 14.46 9.32 -4.47
C ALA A 331 12.94 9.16 -4.38
N ILE A 332 12.43 8.69 -3.25
CA ILE A 332 10.98 8.56 -3.00
C ILE A 332 10.30 9.93 -3.12
N ARG A 333 10.94 10.96 -2.58
CA ARG A 333 10.48 12.34 -2.65
C ARG A 333 10.44 12.86 -4.09
N ASP A 334 11.49 12.64 -4.87
CA ASP A 334 11.57 13.06 -6.27
C ASP A 334 10.46 12.43 -7.10
N GLU A 335 10.26 11.11 -6.96
CA GLU A 335 9.21 10.38 -7.68
C GLU A 335 7.81 10.89 -7.33
N LEU A 336 7.54 11.16 -6.05
CA LEU A 336 6.28 11.76 -5.61
C LEU A 336 6.08 13.17 -6.20
N SER A 337 7.15 13.96 -6.25
CA SER A 337 7.12 15.31 -6.83
C SER A 337 6.84 15.29 -8.33
N ILE A 338 7.48 14.36 -9.07
CA ILE A 338 7.25 14.14 -10.51
C ILE A 338 5.79 13.70 -10.74
N PHE A 339 5.27 12.78 -9.93
CA PHE A 339 3.90 12.32 -10.06
C PHE A 339 2.87 13.43 -9.82
N LEU A 340 3.09 14.26 -8.78
CA LEU A 340 2.27 15.42 -8.48
C LEU A 340 2.38 16.54 -9.52
N ALA A 341 3.54 16.71 -10.16
CA ALA A 341 3.70 17.65 -11.28
C ALA A 341 2.95 17.15 -12.53
N ARG A 342 2.92 15.83 -12.76
CA ARG A 342 2.20 15.21 -13.87
C ARG A 342 0.68 15.29 -13.70
N ILE A 343 0.17 15.16 -12.46
CA ILE A 343 -1.26 15.25 -12.15
C ILE A 343 -1.50 16.23 -10.98
N PRO A 344 -1.46 17.56 -11.22
CA PRO A 344 -1.53 18.56 -10.16
C PRO A 344 -2.83 18.53 -9.34
N ALA A 345 -3.93 18.07 -9.95
CA ALA A 345 -5.24 17.94 -9.31
C ALA A 345 -5.20 17.05 -8.05
N LEU A 346 -4.27 16.09 -7.96
CA LEU A 346 -4.17 15.19 -6.81
C LEU A 346 -3.88 15.92 -5.49
N LYS A 347 -3.33 17.15 -5.54
CA LYS A 347 -3.05 17.96 -4.35
C LYS A 347 -4.32 18.46 -3.64
N THR A 348 -5.46 18.44 -4.32
CA THR A 348 -6.72 19.02 -3.80
C THR A 348 -7.85 17.99 -3.69
N LEU A 349 -7.57 16.70 -3.90
CA LEU A 349 -8.58 15.63 -3.84
C LEU A 349 -8.63 14.95 -2.47
N PHE A 350 -9.80 14.40 -2.17
CA PHE A 350 -10.11 13.72 -0.93
C PHE A 350 -10.60 12.28 -1.18
N PHE A 351 -10.37 11.41 -0.22
CA PHE A 351 -11.01 10.09 -0.14
C PHE A 351 -12.49 10.22 0.25
N THR A 352 -13.21 9.10 0.24
CA THR A 352 -14.65 9.05 0.59
C THR A 352 -14.97 9.56 2.00
N ASP A 353 -14.02 9.44 2.92
CA ASP A 353 -14.11 9.86 4.32
C ASP A 353 -13.63 11.31 4.58
N MET A 354 -13.35 12.08 3.52
CA MET A 354 -12.75 13.43 3.55
C MET A 354 -11.29 13.50 3.99
N THR A 355 -10.61 12.36 4.14
CA THR A 355 -9.16 12.38 4.32
C THR A 355 -8.51 12.92 3.04
N PRO A 356 -7.61 13.93 3.09
CA PRO A 356 -6.94 14.43 1.89
C PRO A 356 -5.99 13.37 1.34
N PHE A 357 -5.76 13.36 0.03
CA PHE A 357 -4.73 12.48 -0.57
C PHE A 357 -3.33 12.84 -0.07
N LEU A 358 -3.09 14.13 0.14
CA LEU A 358 -1.86 14.70 0.66
C LEU A 358 -2.20 15.73 1.73
N SER A 359 -1.77 15.49 2.96
CA SER A 359 -1.95 16.41 4.08
C SER A 359 -1.15 17.73 3.88
N SER A 360 -1.51 18.76 4.65
CA SER A 360 -0.77 20.03 4.66
C SER A 360 0.67 19.86 5.18
N GLU A 361 0.88 18.97 6.15
CA GLU A 361 2.20 18.64 6.69
C GLU A 361 3.08 17.98 5.61
N SER A 362 2.57 16.94 4.94
CA SER A 362 3.27 16.30 3.82
C SER A 362 3.52 17.24 2.65
N THR A 363 2.60 18.18 2.41
CA THR A 363 2.79 19.24 1.42
C THR A 363 3.95 20.16 1.81
N ALA A 364 4.01 20.60 3.06
CA ALA A 364 5.12 21.40 3.57
C ALA A 364 6.44 20.63 3.47
N TRP A 365 6.45 19.35 3.88
CA TRP A 365 7.61 18.47 3.71
C TRP A 365 8.06 18.41 2.26
N LEU A 366 7.16 18.26 1.28
CA LEU A 366 7.47 18.27 -0.16
C LEU A 366 8.00 19.61 -0.70
N GLN A 367 7.73 20.73 -0.04
CA GLN A 367 8.32 22.02 -0.38
C GLN A 367 9.71 22.23 0.27
N GLN A 368 10.04 21.45 1.30
CA GLN A 368 11.33 21.53 2.00
C GLN A 368 12.55 21.02 1.20
N ASP A 369 12.51 20.62 -0.08
CA ASP A 369 13.70 20.24 -0.89
C ASP A 369 13.56 20.46 -2.41
N VAL A 370 12.62 21.28 -2.90
CA VAL A 370 12.62 21.70 -4.33
C VAL A 370 13.89 22.53 -4.70
N GLY A 371 14.84 22.64 -3.77
CA GLY A 371 16.14 23.21 -4.00
C GLY A 371 17.30 22.25 -3.79
N HIS A 372 17.20 20.92 -3.76
CA HIS A 372 18.37 20.06 -3.44
C HIS A 372 19.47 19.91 -4.52
N GLN A 373 19.41 20.66 -5.62
CA GLN A 373 20.62 21.04 -6.39
C GLN A 373 21.24 22.39 -5.94
N GLY A 374 20.71 22.96 -4.86
CA GLY A 374 21.10 24.23 -4.21
C GLY A 374 20.87 24.32 -2.68
N ARG A 375 20.39 23.26 -1.99
CA ARG A 375 19.91 23.29 -0.58
C ARG A 375 20.85 22.71 0.47
N SER A 376 21.91 22.01 0.08
CA SER A 376 23.03 21.79 1.02
C SER A 376 23.48 23.13 1.62
N ARG A 377 23.42 24.20 0.82
CA ARG A 377 23.73 25.58 1.22
C ARG A 377 22.67 26.26 2.08
N THR A 378 21.38 25.92 1.93
CA THR A 378 20.30 26.61 2.66
C THR A 378 20.18 26.09 4.08
N ILE A 379 20.42 24.79 4.30
CA ILE A 379 20.39 24.19 5.65
C ILE A 379 21.58 24.71 6.47
N GLU A 380 22.79 24.75 5.91
CA GLU A 380 23.95 25.41 6.57
C GLU A 380 23.69 26.91 6.82
N GLN A 381 23.09 27.63 5.87
CA GLN A 381 22.73 29.04 6.06
C GLN A 381 21.70 29.23 7.18
N ASP A 382 20.67 28.39 7.25
CA ASP A 382 19.62 28.46 8.28
C ASP A 382 20.20 28.15 9.67
N GLU A 383 21.10 27.16 9.78
CA GLU A 383 21.83 26.88 11.03
C GLU A 383 22.72 28.04 11.45
N ILE A 384 23.41 28.71 10.50
CA ILE A 384 24.23 29.89 10.78
C ILE A 384 23.36 31.09 11.19
N TRP A 385 22.20 31.28 10.58
CA TRP A 385 21.23 32.30 10.99
C TRP A 385 20.64 32.01 12.36
N GLN A 386 20.37 30.75 12.68
CA GLN A 386 19.90 30.33 13.99
C GLN A 386 20.98 30.54 15.06
N CYS A 387 22.24 30.23 14.75
CA CYS A 387 23.39 30.50 15.61
C CYS A 387 23.53 32.01 15.87
N TYR A 388 23.38 32.85 14.84
CA TYR A 388 23.35 34.31 15.01
C TYR A 388 22.25 34.77 15.98
N GLN A 389 21.03 34.25 15.82
CA GLN A 389 19.90 34.62 16.68
C GLN A 389 20.07 34.17 18.13
N GLN A 390 20.72 33.03 18.36
CA GLN A 390 20.86 32.43 19.69
C GLN A 390 22.14 32.86 20.43
N GLN A 391 23.25 33.02 19.71
CA GLN A 391 24.60 33.16 20.26
C GLN A 391 25.32 34.44 19.79
N GLY A 392 24.73 35.18 18.84
CA GLY A 392 25.26 36.45 18.35
C GLY A 392 26.23 36.32 17.17
N LEU A 393 26.69 37.48 16.68
CA LEU A 393 27.50 37.61 15.46
C LEU A 393 28.81 36.82 15.51
N GLU A 394 29.52 36.86 16.64
CA GLU A 394 30.83 36.23 16.77
C GLU A 394 30.75 34.71 16.62
N ALA A 395 29.78 34.07 17.27
CA ALA A 395 29.55 32.63 17.18
C ALA A 395 29.19 32.19 15.75
N ALA A 396 28.34 32.97 15.06
CA ALA A 396 27.96 32.70 13.67
C ALA A 396 29.16 32.79 12.71
N LEU A 397 30.04 33.79 12.88
CA LEU A 397 31.25 33.94 12.07
C LEU A 397 32.29 32.86 12.36
N GLN A 398 32.43 32.42 13.62
CA GLN A 398 33.29 31.29 13.97
C GLN A 398 32.81 29.99 13.30
N MET A 399 31.49 29.80 13.18
CA MET A 399 30.91 28.65 12.51
C MET A 399 31.21 28.67 11.00
N ILE A 400 31.10 29.83 10.36
CA ILE A 400 31.51 30.02 8.95
C ILE A 400 33.02 29.72 8.76
N ASN A 401 33.87 30.16 9.70
CA ASN A 401 35.33 29.96 9.62
C ASN A 401 35.77 28.51 9.91
N ARG A 402 34.94 27.68 10.55
CA ARG A 402 35.23 26.26 10.81
C ARG A 402 35.01 25.37 9.58
N GLN A 403 34.44 25.92 8.50
CA GLN A 403 34.19 25.17 7.27
C GLN A 403 35.51 24.67 6.64
N PRO A 404 35.53 23.46 6.07
CA PRO A 404 36.75 22.81 5.62
C PRO A 404 37.41 23.61 4.49
N GLN A 405 38.75 23.71 4.52
CA GLN A 405 39.51 24.42 3.49
C GLN A 405 39.34 23.83 2.07
N GLN A 406 38.75 22.64 1.91
CA GLN A 406 38.54 21.98 0.63
C GLN A 406 37.17 22.29 -0.03
N SER A 407 36.39 23.25 0.48
CA SER A 407 35.12 23.66 -0.15
C SER A 407 35.30 24.18 -1.57
N GLU A 408 34.31 23.91 -2.43
CA GLU A 408 34.29 24.39 -3.81
C GLU A 408 34.35 25.93 -3.87
N PRO A 409 34.91 26.52 -4.95
CA PRO A 409 34.97 27.98 -5.10
C PRO A 409 33.60 28.66 -4.99
N ARG A 410 32.53 27.99 -5.45
CA ARG A 410 31.15 28.48 -5.36
C ARG A 410 30.69 28.54 -3.90
N ASP A 411 30.97 27.52 -3.09
CA ASP A 411 30.55 27.50 -1.68
C ASP A 411 31.26 28.57 -0.86
N ARG A 412 32.56 28.78 -1.11
CA ARG A 412 33.31 29.90 -0.50
C ARG A 412 32.70 31.26 -0.82
N PHE A 413 32.23 31.46 -2.05
CA PHE A 413 31.54 32.69 -2.45
C PHE A 413 30.25 32.90 -1.66
N TYR A 414 29.42 31.86 -1.52
CA TYR A 414 28.18 31.93 -0.76
C TYR A 414 28.39 32.13 0.75
N HIS A 415 29.45 31.55 1.34
CA HIS A 415 29.81 31.82 2.74
C HIS A 415 30.25 33.27 2.96
N GLN A 416 31.01 33.84 2.02
CA GLN A 416 31.38 35.26 2.07
C GLN A 416 30.15 36.17 1.92
N LEU A 417 29.18 35.80 1.09
CA LEU A 417 27.91 36.51 0.96
C LEU A 417 27.10 36.45 2.27
N LEU A 418 27.05 35.29 2.92
CA LEU A 418 26.37 35.12 4.20
C LEU A 418 27.00 35.98 5.30
N SER A 419 28.34 36.03 5.38
CA SER A 419 29.05 36.94 6.29
C SER A 419 28.65 38.41 6.07
N ALA A 420 28.53 38.84 4.81
CA ALA A 420 28.11 40.20 4.46
C ALA A 420 26.68 40.50 4.96
N GLN A 421 25.76 39.54 4.82
CA GLN A 421 24.39 39.66 5.31
C GLN A 421 24.32 39.68 6.84
N LEU A 422 25.16 38.90 7.53
CA LEU A 422 25.27 38.92 9.00
C LEU A 422 25.77 40.28 9.50
N PHE A 423 26.78 40.86 8.85
CA PHE A 423 27.25 42.22 9.16
C PHE A 423 26.13 43.25 8.97
N GLU A 424 25.37 43.15 7.89
CA GLU A 424 24.22 44.02 7.62
C GLU A 424 23.18 43.92 8.75
N LYS A 425 22.82 42.71 9.16
CA LYS A 425 21.84 42.47 10.23
C LYS A 425 22.34 42.88 11.62
N ALA A 426 23.65 42.81 11.86
CA ALA A 426 24.27 43.29 13.09
C ALA A 426 24.43 44.83 13.13
N GLY A 427 24.02 45.55 12.07
CA GLY A 427 24.13 47.01 11.98
C GLY A 427 25.50 47.51 11.54
N LEU A 428 26.42 46.62 11.15
CA LEU A 428 27.76 46.94 10.65
C LEU A 428 27.73 47.24 9.14
N THR A 429 26.94 48.25 8.76
CA THR A 429 26.59 48.54 7.35
C THR A 429 27.80 48.88 6.48
N ALA A 430 28.78 49.62 7.00
CA ALA A 430 30.01 49.96 6.27
C ALA A 430 30.84 48.71 5.92
N LEU A 431 30.95 47.75 6.85
CA LEU A 431 31.63 46.48 6.61
C LEU A 431 30.84 45.62 5.62
N ALA A 432 29.53 45.50 5.79
CA ALA A 432 28.66 44.78 4.86
C ALA A 432 28.81 45.32 3.42
N GLN A 433 28.83 46.64 3.26
CA GLN A 433 29.02 47.30 1.97
C GLN A 433 30.36 46.94 1.32
N GLN A 434 31.47 46.97 2.08
CA GLN A 434 32.78 46.57 1.57
C GLN A 434 32.79 45.11 1.10
N HIS A 435 32.15 44.21 1.85
CA HIS A 435 32.06 42.80 1.47
C HIS A 435 31.21 42.57 0.22
N TYR A 436 30.05 43.21 0.11
CA TYR A 436 29.24 43.18 -1.13
C TYR A 436 29.98 43.79 -2.33
N HIS A 437 30.84 44.79 -2.10
CA HIS A 437 31.70 45.35 -3.14
C HIS A 437 32.75 44.36 -3.64
N SER A 438 33.47 43.73 -2.73
CA SER A 438 34.44 42.69 -3.08
C SER A 438 33.79 41.52 -3.82
N LEU A 439 32.61 41.08 -3.37
CA LEU A 439 31.87 39.98 -4.00
C LEU A 439 31.39 40.33 -5.40
N LEU A 440 30.97 41.57 -5.65
CA LEU A 440 30.57 42.00 -6.99
C LEU A 440 31.76 41.97 -7.95
N LEU A 441 32.94 42.46 -7.53
CA LEU A 441 34.15 42.42 -8.35
C LEU A 441 34.58 40.99 -8.69
N VAL A 442 34.57 40.09 -7.69
CA VAL A 442 34.87 38.66 -7.89
C VAL A 442 33.83 38.02 -8.81
N GLY A 443 32.54 38.34 -8.61
CA GLY A 443 31.45 37.81 -9.45
C GLY A 443 31.55 38.23 -10.92
N GLN A 444 32.02 39.46 -11.18
CA GLN A 444 32.30 39.93 -12.55
C GLN A 444 33.49 39.20 -13.17
N GLN A 445 34.56 38.95 -12.40
CA GLN A 445 35.73 38.20 -12.88
C GLN A 445 35.39 36.74 -13.23
N LEU A 446 34.49 36.12 -12.46
CA LEU A 446 34.00 34.75 -12.68
C LEU A 446 32.86 34.65 -13.72
N GLN A 447 32.56 35.75 -14.42
CA GLN A 447 31.49 35.84 -15.42
C GLN A 447 30.13 35.34 -14.90
N LEU A 448 29.83 35.56 -13.61
CA LEU A 448 28.55 35.16 -13.01
C LEU A 448 27.34 35.79 -13.72
N SER A 449 27.53 36.89 -14.46
CA SER A 449 26.49 37.49 -15.29
C SER A 449 25.93 36.55 -16.37
N GLU A 450 26.72 35.58 -16.83
CA GLU A 450 26.33 34.67 -17.92
C GLU A 450 25.59 33.42 -17.41
N TRP A 451 25.81 33.03 -16.15
CA TRP A 451 25.29 31.76 -15.62
C TRP A 451 24.54 31.86 -14.27
N GLU A 452 24.74 32.92 -13.49
CA GLU A 452 23.97 33.27 -12.28
C GLU A 452 23.63 34.78 -12.21
N PRO A 453 22.89 35.34 -13.20
CA PRO A 453 22.65 36.79 -13.30
C PRO A 453 21.87 37.37 -12.12
N ALA A 454 21.03 36.56 -11.46
CA ALA A 454 20.27 36.96 -10.28
C ALA A 454 21.17 37.34 -9.09
N LEU A 455 22.31 36.65 -8.93
CA LEU A 455 23.26 36.90 -7.85
C LEU A 455 23.98 38.24 -8.06
N ILE A 456 24.36 38.56 -9.29
CA ILE A 456 24.93 39.86 -9.66
C ILE A 456 23.93 41.00 -9.46
N ALA A 457 22.66 40.78 -9.83
CA ALA A 457 21.60 41.76 -9.59
C ALA A 457 21.42 42.05 -8.09
N LEU A 458 21.41 41.01 -7.26
CA LEU A 458 21.32 41.12 -5.80
C LEU A 458 22.49 41.90 -5.20
N LEU A 459 23.73 41.57 -5.59
CA LEU A 459 24.94 42.26 -5.10
C LEU A 459 24.93 43.74 -5.50
N THR A 460 24.49 44.04 -6.72
CA THR A 460 24.36 45.42 -7.22
C THR A 460 23.30 46.20 -6.45
N GLU A 461 22.17 45.57 -6.15
CA GLU A 461 21.10 46.16 -5.35
C GLU A 461 21.57 46.42 -3.91
N LYS A 462 22.25 45.46 -3.28
CA LYS A 462 22.79 45.61 -1.92
C LYS A 462 23.82 46.73 -1.82
N GLN A 463 24.67 46.92 -2.82
CA GLN A 463 25.57 48.09 -2.87
C GLN A 463 24.83 49.42 -2.96
N ARG A 464 23.68 49.46 -3.66
CA ARG A 464 22.87 50.67 -3.79
C ARG A 464 22.15 50.99 -2.47
N GLN A 465 21.60 49.98 -1.81
CA GLN A 465 20.85 50.13 -0.55
C GLN A 465 21.73 50.56 0.63
N LEU A 466 22.99 50.15 0.66
CA LEU A 466 23.93 50.45 1.74
C LEU A 466 24.85 51.64 1.44
N LYS A 467 24.58 52.39 0.36
CA LYS A 467 25.30 53.64 0.08
C LYS A 467 24.76 54.72 1.04
N PRO A 468 25.64 55.39 1.82
CA PRO A 468 25.23 56.38 2.80
C PRO A 468 24.51 57.58 2.19
#